data_AF-A0A961M021-F1
#
_entry.id   AF-A0A961M021-F1
#
_cell.length_a   1.000
_cell.length_b   1.000
_cell.length_c   1.000
_cell.angle_alpha   90.00
_cell.angle_beta   90.00
_cell.angle_gamma   90.00
#
_symmetry.space_group_name_H-M   'P 1'
#
loop_
_entity.id
_entity.type
_entity.pdbx_description
1 polymer ?
#
loop_
_entity_poly.entity_id
_entity_poly.type
_entity_poly.pdbx_seq_one_letter_code
_entity_poly.pdbx_strand_id
1 'polypeptide(L)' 'MYFEGDPLIPLCPIVNTIADPKAIDMLVARLDLENQTAFDSLTYRFDMVLRGQRSTYFENRPEGN' A
#
# COMPACT_ATOMS: atom_id res chain seq x y z
N MET A 1 3.12 -3.50 3.46
CA MET A 1 2.17 -4.22 2.59
C MET A 1 1.38 -5.18 3.45
N TYR A 2 0.07 -5.19 3.30
CA TYR A 2 -0.88 -6.11 3.93
C TYR A 2 -1.61 -6.90 2.84
N PHE A 3 -2.42 -7.88 3.21
CA PHE A 3 -3.15 -8.73 2.26
C PHE A 3 -4.65 -8.51 2.34
N GLU A 4 -5.31 -8.56 1.19
CA GLU A 4 -6.76 -8.42 1.10
C GLU A 4 -7.51 -9.42 1.99
N GLY A 5 -8.47 -8.90 2.76
CA GLY A 5 -9.32 -9.70 3.65
C GLY A 5 -8.73 -10.01 5.02
N ASP A 6 -7.51 -9.55 5.35
CA ASP A 6 -6.92 -9.76 6.67
C ASP A 6 -7.72 -8.99 7.76
N PRO A 7 -8.37 -9.70 8.72
CA PRO A 7 -9.17 -9.08 9.77
C PRO A 7 -8.33 -8.35 10.83
N LEU A 8 -7.00 -8.52 10.83
CA LEU A 8 -6.10 -7.89 11.80
C LEU A 8 -5.68 -6.47 11.41
N ILE A 9 -5.84 -6.09 10.13
CA ILE A 9 -5.53 -4.74 9.63
C ILE A 9 -6.17 -3.64 10.49
N PRO A 10 -7.49 -3.63 10.77
CA PRO A 10 -8.12 -2.58 11.58
C PRO A 10 -7.68 -2.57 13.05
N LEU A 11 -7.14 -3.68 13.55
CA LEU A 11 -6.70 -3.82 14.94
C LEU A 11 -5.22 -3.45 15.12
N CYS A 12 -4.47 -3.31 14.02
CA CYS A 12 -3.02 -3.11 14.06
C CYS A 12 -2.67 -1.67 14.52
N PRO A 13 -1.93 -1.50 15.64
CA PRO A 13 -1.54 -0.18 16.12
C PRO A 13 -0.66 0.59 15.12
N ILE A 14 0.15 -0.11 14.33
CA ILE A 14 1.02 0.49 13.31
C ILE A 14 0.20 1.04 12.15
N VAL A 15 -0.77 0.27 11.64
CA VAL A 15 -1.70 0.73 10.59
C VAL A 15 -2.46 1.96 11.06
N ASN A 16 -2.94 1.93 12.30
CA ASN A 16 -3.73 2.99 12.91
C ASN A 16 -2.94 4.29 13.16
N THR A 17 -1.63 4.34 12.87
CA THR A 17 -0.87 5.59 12.82
C THR A 17 -1.15 6.42 11.56
N ILE A 18 -1.71 5.80 10.50
CA ILE A 18 -2.08 6.47 9.25
C ILE A 18 -3.52 6.96 9.37
N ALA A 19 -3.72 8.28 9.29
CA ALA A 19 -5.03 8.88 9.55
C ALA A 19 -6.05 8.70 8.41
N ASP A 20 -5.60 8.65 7.15
CA ASP A 20 -6.48 8.50 5.99
C ASP A 20 -6.74 7.01 5.68
N PRO A 21 -7.99 6.52 5.76
CA PRO A 21 -8.34 5.16 5.38
C PRO A 21 -7.96 4.82 3.94
N LYS A 22 -8.01 5.79 3.01
CA LYS A 22 -7.59 5.55 1.63
C LYS A 22 -6.09 5.30 1.51
N ALA A 23 -5.30 5.92 2.38
CA ALA A 23 -3.86 5.67 2.44
C ALA A 23 -3.56 4.27 3.00
N ILE A 24 -4.37 3.78 3.93
CA ILE A 24 -4.29 2.38 4.40
C ILE A 24 -4.66 1.41 3.27
N ASP A 25 -5.72 1.69 2.52
CA ASP A 25 -6.15 0.84 1.39
C ASP A 25 -5.05 0.69 0.32
N MET A 26 -4.24 1.75 0.08
CA MET A 26 -3.09 1.69 -0.83
C MET A 26 -1.97 0.75 -0.34
N LEU A 27 -1.95 0.38 0.95
CA LEU A 27 -0.98 -0.55 1.52
C LEU A 27 -1.45 -2.02 1.46
N VAL A 28 -2.68 -2.28 1.02
CA VAL A 28 -3.29 -3.62 0.94
C VAL A 28 -3.15 -4.16 -0.49
N ALA A 29 -2.41 -5.25 -0.64
CA ALA A 29 -2.30 -5.95 -1.91
C ALA A 29 -3.56 -6.78 -2.20
N ARG A 30 -4.00 -6.76 -3.46
CA ARG A 30 -5.21 -7.45 -3.93
C ARG A 30 -4.87 -8.82 -4.51
N LEU A 31 -5.74 -9.81 -4.28
CA LEU A 31 -5.57 -11.14 -4.85
C LEU A 31 -5.68 -11.05 -6.38
N ASP A 32 -4.70 -11.62 -7.08
CA ASP A 32 -4.61 -11.61 -8.54
C ASP A 32 -4.64 -13.05 -9.05
N LEU A 33 -5.86 -13.51 -9.40
CA LEU A 33 -6.09 -14.85 -9.93
C LEU A 33 -5.73 -14.98 -11.41
N GLU A 34 -5.57 -13.88 -12.13
CA GLU A 34 -5.20 -13.91 -13.55
C GLU A 34 -3.70 -14.24 -13.72
N ASN A 35 -2.86 -13.80 -12.77
CA ASN A 35 -1.42 -14.03 -12.78
C ASN A 35 -0.95 -15.15 -11.83
N GLN A 36 -1.87 -16.00 -11.35
CA GLN A 36 -1.52 -17.15 -10.51
C GLN A 36 -0.92 -18.30 -11.34
N THR A 37 -0.10 -19.16 -10.71
CA THR A 37 0.32 -20.43 -11.31
C THR A 37 -0.55 -21.56 -10.77
N ALA A 38 -1.32 -22.18 -11.65
CA ALA A 38 -2.26 -23.24 -11.26
C ALA A 38 -1.54 -24.40 -10.54
N PHE A 39 -2.10 -24.80 -9.40
CA PHE A 39 -1.57 -25.86 -8.52
C PHE A 39 -0.16 -25.64 -7.97
N ASP A 40 0.31 -24.39 -7.96
CA ASP A 40 1.63 -24.04 -7.45
C ASP A 40 1.55 -22.82 -6.53
N SER A 41 1.19 -21.66 -7.07
CA SER A 41 1.31 -20.38 -6.36
C SER A 41 0.16 -19.41 -6.66
N LEU A 42 -0.36 -18.77 -5.60
CA LEU A 42 -1.24 -17.61 -5.70
C LEU A 42 -0.40 -16.34 -5.87
N THR A 43 -0.97 -15.34 -6.54
CA THR A 43 -0.33 -14.06 -6.80
C THR A 43 -1.13 -12.93 -6.16
N TYR A 44 -0.42 -11.92 -5.64
CA TYR A 44 -1.01 -10.68 -5.16
C TYR A 44 -0.39 -9.50 -5.90
N ARG A 45 -1.23 -8.53 -6.27
CA ARG A 45 -0.79 -7.31 -6.94
C ARG A 45 -0.64 -6.16 -5.94
N PHE A 46 0.51 -5.48 -6.00
CA PHE A 46 0.82 -4.33 -5.17
C PHE A 46 1.50 -3.24 -6.01
N ASP A 47 0.79 -2.15 -6.27
CA ASP A 47 1.29 -1.04 -7.06
C ASP A 47 1.88 0.03 -6.11
N MET A 48 3.14 0.43 -6.32
CA MET A 48 3.81 1.46 -5.50
C MET A 48 3.86 2.79 -6.24
N VAL A 49 3.36 3.86 -5.62
CA VAL A 49 3.47 5.22 -6.12
C VAL A 49 4.59 5.95 -5.38
N LEU A 50 5.60 6.40 -6.13
CA LEU A 50 6.70 7.22 -5.62
C LEU A 50 6.41 8.71 -5.85
N ARG A 51 7.15 9.58 -5.17
CA ARG A 51 7.09 11.02 -5.41
C ARG A 51 7.37 11.35 -6.88
N GLY A 52 6.60 12.28 -7.43
CA GLY A 52 6.76 12.72 -8.81
C GLY A 52 8.09 13.44 -9.03
N GLN A 53 8.68 13.27 -10.21
CA GLN A 53 9.97 13.86 -10.58
C GLN A 53 10.03 15.40 -10.44
N ARG A 54 8.88 16.07 -10.56
CA ARG A 54 8.74 17.53 -10.45
C ARG A 54 8.27 17.99 -9.06
N SER A 55 8.22 17.12 -8.06
CA SER A 55 7.94 17.55 -6.68
C SER A 55 9.01 18.57 -6.28
N THR A 56 8.58 19.81 -6.05
CA THR A 56 9.46 20.92 -5.67
C THR A 56 10.17 20.58 -4.36
N TYR A 57 11.50 20.54 -4.40
CA TYR A 57 12.32 20.48 -3.20
C TYR A 57 12.14 21.81 -2.44
N PHE A 58 11.66 21.75 -1.20
CA PHE A 58 11.63 22.91 -0.33
C PHE A 58 12.78 22.81 0.67
N GLU A 59 13.66 23.81 0.70
CA GLU A 59 14.70 23.95 1.72
C GLU A 59 14.10 24.11 3.13
N ASN A 60 12.87 24.61 3.22
CA ASN A 60 12.21 24.96 4.49
C ASN A 60 11.21 23.92 5.00
N ARG A 61 10.95 22.83 4.27
CA ARG A 61 10.09 21.71 4.73
C ARG A 61 10.54 20.39 4.11
N PRO A 62 10.87 19.35 4.92
CA PRO A 62 11.28 18.04 4.39
C PRO A 62 10.17 17.29 3.63
N GLU A 63 8.94 17.77 3.70
CA GLU A 63 7.76 17.14 3.12
C GLU A 63 7.26 17.97 1.92
N GLY A 64 7.96 17.87 0.79
CA GLY A 64 7.49 18.42 -0.49
C GLY A 64 6.33 17.61 -1.09
N ASN A 65 5.11 18.14 -0.95
CA ASN A 65 3.81 17.52 -1.25
C ASN A 65 3.51 16.23 -0.48
#